data_AF-A0A1B0BGF6-F1
#
_entry.id   AF-A0A1B0BGF6-F1
#
_cell.length_a   1.000
_cell.length_b   1.000
_cell.length_c   1.000
_cell.angle_alpha   90.00
_cell.angle_beta   90.00
_cell.angle_gamma   90.00
#
_symmetry.space_group_name_H-M   'P 1'
#
loop_
_entity.id
_entity.type
_entity.pdbx_description
1 polymer ?
#
loop_
_entity_poly.entity_id
_entity_poly.type
_entity_poly.pdbx_seq_one_letter_code
_entity_poly.pdbx_strand_id
1 'polypeptide(L)'
;MLKSVLIALCLFAASVHSQELKVDVISVPEVCEQKSKAGDTLTMHYTGTLTDGKKFDSSLVSSKIMRCRHRHYHHHHYHHHRHHHRHKQCINTSS
;
A
#
# COMPACT_ATOMS: atom_id res chain seq x y z
N MET A 1 -11.19 41.60 10.65
CA MET A 1 -11.10 41.03 9.28
C MET A 1 -9.80 40.24 9.10
N LEU A 2 -8.61 40.84 9.22
CA LEU A 2 -7.32 40.15 9.02
C LEU A 2 -7.03 39.00 10.02
N LYS A 3 -7.35 39.18 11.31
CA LYS A 3 -7.20 38.14 12.34
C LYS A 3 -8.07 36.91 12.08
N SER A 4 -9.28 37.11 11.58
CA SER A 4 -10.23 36.03 11.25
C SER A 4 -9.76 35.22 10.05
N VAL A 5 -9.15 35.88 9.05
CA VAL A 5 -8.55 35.23 7.87
C VAL A 5 -7.34 34.38 8.26
N LEU A 6 -6.47 34.89 9.14
CA LEU A 6 -5.29 34.15 9.65
C LEU A 6 -5.70 32.87 10.41
N ILE A 7 -6.72 32.96 11.27
CA ILE A 7 -7.21 31.79 12.04
C ILE A 7 -7.81 30.74 11.11
N ALA A 8 -8.60 31.15 10.11
CA ALA A 8 -9.17 30.24 9.13
C ALA A 8 -8.09 29.54 8.29
N LEU A 9 -7.05 30.26 7.87
CA LEU A 9 -5.94 29.70 7.08
C LEU A 9 -5.15 28.63 7.88
N CYS A 10 -4.92 28.87 9.17
CA CYS A 10 -4.22 27.93 10.05
C CYS A 10 -5.03 26.64 10.28
N LEU A 11 -6.35 26.73 10.40
CA LEU A 11 -7.22 25.56 10.56
C LEU A 11 -7.25 24.70 9.29
N PHE A 12 -7.23 25.30 8.11
CA PHE A 12 -7.14 24.58 6.84
C PHE A 12 -5.80 23.83 6.68
N ALA A 13 -4.68 24.45 7.08
CA ALA A 13 -3.36 23.82 7.01
C ALA A 13 -3.20 22.60 7.93
N ALA A 14 -3.89 22.59 9.08
CA ALA A 14 -3.87 21.46 10.01
C ALA A 14 -4.62 20.22 9.50
N SER A 15 -5.49 20.37 8.50
CA SER A 15 -6.27 19.26 7.92
C SER A 15 -5.51 18.48 6.84
N VAL A 16 -4.21 18.73 6.63
CA VAL A 16 -3.40 17.96 5.66
C VAL A 16 -3.35 16.51 6.13
N HIS A 17 -4.17 15.71 5.46
CA HIS A 17 -4.74 14.45 5.89
C HIS A 17 -3.75 13.29 5.76
N SER A 18 -3.64 12.48 6.83
CA SER A 18 -2.97 11.18 6.78
C SER A 18 -3.87 10.21 6.01
N GLN A 19 -3.53 9.94 4.74
CA GLN A 19 -4.25 8.97 3.92
C GLN A 19 -3.96 7.56 4.47
N GLU A 20 -4.96 6.92 5.05
CA GLU A 20 -4.88 5.53 5.49
C GLU A 20 -4.68 4.61 4.28
N LEU A 21 -3.86 3.57 4.44
CA LEU A 21 -3.59 2.61 3.37
C LEU A 21 -4.85 1.79 3.07
N LYS A 22 -5.45 2.01 1.90
CA LYS A 22 -6.56 1.20 1.40
C LYS A 22 -6.06 -0.04 0.67
N VAL A 23 -6.65 -1.20 0.99
CA VAL A 23 -6.40 -2.47 0.31
C VAL A 23 -7.71 -2.99 -0.26
N ASP A 24 -7.75 -3.16 -1.59
CA ASP A 24 -8.89 -3.70 -2.31
C ASP A 24 -8.51 -5.06 -2.95
N VAL A 25 -9.42 -6.03 -2.90
CA VAL A 25 -9.27 -7.33 -3.58
C VAL A 25 -9.94 -7.24 -4.95
N ILE A 26 -9.13 -7.22 -6.01
CA ILE A 26 -9.60 -6.99 -7.39
C ILE A 26 -10.10 -8.29 -8.04
N SER A 27 -9.45 -9.41 -7.72
CA SER A 27 -9.85 -10.72 -8.20
C SER A 27 -9.39 -11.82 -7.24
N VAL A 28 -10.21 -12.86 -7.13
CA VAL A 28 -9.88 -14.12 -6.46
C VAL A 28 -10.28 -15.23 -7.41
N PRO A 29 -9.42 -16.23 -7.66
CA PRO A 29 -9.81 -17.41 -8.43
C PRO A 29 -11.04 -18.10 -7.81
N GLU A 30 -11.82 -18.81 -8.62
CA GLU A 30 -13.00 -19.55 -8.16
C GLU A 30 -12.66 -20.54 -7.04
N VAL A 31 -11.49 -21.18 -7.15
CA VAL A 31 -10.94 -22.08 -6.13
C VAL A 31 -9.66 -21.47 -5.56
N CYS A 32 -9.67 -21.14 -4.27
CA CYS A 32 -8.52 -20.60 -3.54
C CYS A 32 -8.48 -21.17 -2.11
N GLU A 33 -8.12 -22.45 -2.00
CA GLU A 33 -8.11 -23.17 -0.73
C GLU A 33 -6.91 -22.78 0.16
N GLN A 34 -5.76 -22.51 -0.46
CA GLN A 34 -4.55 -22.14 0.25
C GLN A 34 -4.38 -20.62 0.33
N LYS A 35 -4.56 -20.07 1.53
CA LYS A 35 -4.25 -18.67 1.83
C LYS A 35 -2.85 -18.57 2.42
N SER A 36 -2.18 -17.45 2.16
CA SER A 36 -0.86 -17.19 2.76
C SER A 36 -0.99 -16.96 4.27
N LYS A 37 0.02 -17.40 5.00
CA LYS A 37 0.16 -17.22 6.45
C LYS A 37 1.47 -16.54 6.78
N ALA A 38 1.55 -15.98 7.98
CA ALA A 38 2.78 -15.38 8.45
C ALA A 38 3.93 -16.40 8.46
N GLY A 39 5.11 -15.96 8.01
CA GLY A 39 6.28 -16.79 7.80
C GLY A 39 6.47 -17.22 6.34
N ASP A 40 5.39 -17.29 5.55
CA ASP A 40 5.45 -17.71 4.15
C ASP A 40 6.33 -16.80 3.30
N THR A 41 6.97 -17.36 2.28
CA THR A 41 7.62 -16.59 1.22
C THR A 41 6.73 -16.59 -0.01
N LEU A 42 6.44 -15.40 -0.51
CA LEU A 42 5.45 -15.17 -1.56
C LEU A 42 6.13 -14.57 -2.78
N THR A 43 5.78 -15.10 -3.94
CA THR A 43 6.27 -14.66 -5.26
C THR A 43 5.16 -13.97 -6.01
N MET A 44 5.41 -12.78 -6.55
CA MET A 44 4.39 -12.06 -7.31
C MET A 44 4.99 -11.08 -8.32
N HIS A 45 4.13 -10.66 -9.24
CA HIS A 45 4.34 -9.48 -10.04
C HIS A 45 3.68 -8.25 -9.41
N TYR A 46 4.23 -7.07 -9.69
CA TYR A 46 3.60 -5.80 -9.32
C TYR A 46 3.70 -4.77 -10.43
N THR A 47 2.77 -3.83 -10.38
CA THR A 47 2.85 -2.54 -11.08
C THR A 47 2.64 -1.44 -10.04
N GLY A 48 3.49 -0.42 -10.07
CA GLY A 48 3.38 0.78 -9.24
C GLY A 48 3.01 1.98 -10.11
N THR A 49 1.98 2.70 -9.69
CA THR A 49 1.51 3.94 -10.32
C THR A 49 1.50 5.07 -9.30
N LEU A 50 1.69 6.30 -9.80
CA LEU A 50 1.42 7.52 -9.06
C LEU A 50 -0.09 7.79 -8.99
N THR A 51 -0.50 8.81 -8.25
CA THR A 51 -1.91 9.20 -8.09
C THR A 51 -2.54 9.72 -9.38
N ASP A 52 -1.73 10.20 -10.32
CA ASP A 52 -2.13 10.59 -11.68
C ASP A 52 -2.24 9.40 -12.65
N GLY A 53 -2.03 8.17 -12.16
CA GLY A 53 -2.06 6.94 -12.95
C GLY A 53 -0.76 6.64 -13.69
N LYS A 54 0.24 7.54 -13.69
CA LYS A 54 1.52 7.30 -14.37
C LYS A 54 2.27 6.15 -13.70
N LYS A 55 2.59 5.13 -14.49
CA LYS A 55 3.41 3.99 -14.06
C LYS A 55 4.84 4.44 -13.81
N PHE A 56 5.36 4.18 -12.61
CA PHE A 56 6.76 4.46 -12.27
C PHE A 56 7.63 3.20 -12.29
N ASP A 57 7.04 2.02 -12.08
CA ASP A 57 7.76 0.75 -12.07
C ASP A 57 6.80 -0.43 -12.30
N SER A 58 7.29 -1.50 -12.93
CA SER A 58 6.53 -2.73 -13.11
C SER A 58 7.46 -3.92 -13.32
N SER A 59 7.20 -4.96 -12.54
CA SER A 59 7.96 -6.20 -12.61
C SER A 59 7.52 -7.09 -13.76
N LEU A 60 6.33 -6.83 -14.34
CA LEU A 60 5.86 -7.47 -15.57
C LEU A 60 6.69 -7.00 -16.79
N VAL A 61 7.04 -5.72 -16.83
CA VAL A 61 7.82 -5.14 -17.96
C VAL A 61 9.28 -5.60 -17.91
N SER A 62 9.84 -5.72 -16.71
CA SER A 62 11.22 -6.14 -16.49
C SER A 62 11.38 -7.66 -16.31
N SER A 63 10.29 -8.43 -16.45
CA SER A 63 10.25 -9.87 -16.22
C SER A 63 10.90 -10.31 -14.90
N LYS A 64 10.74 -9.50 -13.86
CA LYS A 64 11.33 -9.73 -12.54
C LYS A 64 10.27 -10.24 -11.56
N ILE A 65 10.55 -11.39 -10.95
CA ILE A 65 9.72 -11.92 -9.86
C ILE A 65 10.13 -11.30 -8.54
N MET A 66 9.16 -10.72 -7.82
CA MET A 66 9.39 -10.24 -6.46
C MET A 66 9.16 -11.35 -5.45
N ARG A 67 10.08 -11.49 -4.51
CA ARG A 67 9.95 -12.38 -3.35
C ARG A 67 9.77 -11.56 -2.08
N CYS A 68 8.72 -11.83 -1.32
CA CYS A 68 8.41 -11.15 -0.07
C CYS A 68 8.08 -12.16 1.02
N ARG A 69 8.59 -11.95 2.24
CA ARG A 69 8.21 -12.76 3.39
C ARG A 69 6.98 -12.16 4.07
N HIS A 70 5.92 -12.94 4.20
CA HIS A 70 4.72 -12.56 4.93
C HIS A 70 5.10 -12.40 6.40
N ARG A 71 5.07 -11.16 6.92
CA ARG A 71 5.31 -10.89 8.34
C ARG A 71 3.99 -10.88 9.10
N HIS A 72 4.02 -11.35 10.34
CA HIS A 72 2.91 -11.18 11.28
C HIS A 72 2.55 -9.69 11.33
N TYR A 73 1.32 -9.34 10.96
CA TYR A 73 0.83 -7.99 11.09
C TYR A 73 0.52 -7.75 12.58
N HIS A 74 1.52 -7.34 13.35
CA HIS A 74 1.23 -6.74 14.65
C HIS A 74 0.72 -5.33 14.41
N HIS A 75 -0.44 -5.02 14.95
CA HIS A 75 -1.05 -3.68 15.00
C HIS A 75 -0.21 -2.77 15.92
N HIS A 76 1.06 -2.54 15.61
CA HIS A 76 1.88 -1.55 16.29
C HIS A 76 1.75 -0.23 15.54
N HIS A 77 1.30 0.80 16.26
CA HIS A 77 1.37 2.20 15.87
C HIS A 77 2.71 2.50 15.19
N TYR A 78 2.70 2.66 13.85
CA TYR A 78 3.87 3.07 13.11
C TYR A 78 4.07 4.57 13.31
N HIS A 79 5.01 4.94 14.18
CA HIS A 79 5.55 6.29 14.21
C HIS A 79 6.19 6.62 12.86
N HIS A 80 5.65 7.66 12.23
CA HIS A 80 6.11 8.30 11.01
C HIS A 80 7.63 8.50 11.00
N HIS A 81 8.38 7.70 10.24
CA HIS A 81 9.62 8.14 9.62
C HIS A 81 9.93 7.27 8.39
N ARG A 82 10.02 7.96 7.24
CA ARG A 82 10.34 7.49 5.88
C ARG A 82 9.13 7.08 5.03
N HIS A 83 8.79 8.01 4.14
CA HIS A 83 7.98 7.79 2.94
C HIS A 83 8.61 6.67 2.10
N HIS A 84 7.95 5.51 2.07
CA HIS A 84 7.90 4.49 0.99
C HIS A 84 7.50 3.15 1.63
N HIS A 85 6.21 2.93 1.87
CA HIS A 85 5.73 1.65 2.40
C HIS A 85 4.56 1.12 1.58
N ARG A 86 4.86 0.12 0.73
CA ARG A 86 3.89 -0.77 0.09
C ARG A 86 3.72 -2.00 0.97
N HIS A 87 2.60 -2.13 1.67
CA HIS A 87 2.15 -3.42 2.19
C HIS A 87 1.19 -4.02 1.17
N LYS A 88 1.69 -4.97 0.38
CA LYS A 88 0.83 -5.85 -0.42
C LYS A 88 0.34 -6.95 0.51
N GLN A 89 -0.96 -7.10 0.66
CA GLN A 89 -1.52 -8.33 1.21
C GLN A 89 -1.28 -9.41 0.15
N CYS A 90 -0.30 -10.24 0.44
CA CYS A 90 0.24 -11.17 -0.53
C CYS A 90 -0.68 -12.40 -0.55
N ILE A 91 -1.60 -12.46 -1.50
CA ILE A 91 -2.40 -13.67 -1.76
C ILE A 91 -1.52 -14.58 -2.63
N ASN A 92 -1.36 -15.85 -2.24
CA ASN A 92 -0.69 -16.84 -3.08
C ASN A 92 -1.61 -17.14 -4.27
N THR A 93 -1.48 -16.39 -5.36
CA THR A 93 -2.12 -16.75 -6.61
C THR A 93 -1.19 -17.72 -7.32
N SER A 94 -1.48 -19.00 -7.24
CA SER A 94 -0.99 -19.98 -8.20
C SER A 94 -1.49 -19.55 -9.59
N SER A 95 -0.58 -19.08 -10.45
CA SER A 95 -0.77 -19.18 -11.90
C SER A 95 -0.26 -20.53 -12.36
#